data_AF-A0A0A2KWM7-F1
#
_entry.id   AF-A0A0A2KWM7-F1
#
_cell.length_a   1.000
_cell.length_b   1.000
_cell.length_c   1.000
_cell.angle_alpha   90.00
_cell.angle_beta   90.00
_cell.angle_gamma   90.00
#
_symmetry.space_group_name_H-M   'P 1'
#
loop_
_entity.id
_entity.type
_entity.pdbx_description
1 polymer ?
#
loop_
_entity_poly.entity_id
_entity_poly.type
_entity_poly.pdbx_seq_one_letter_code
_entity_poly.pdbx_strand_id
1 'polypeptide(L)' 'MFHQKFMHSSWSRTSCYDLDFNLGLGKPEVARRLYFTPFEGLGYLMPQSAAGEMLVGICLRDED' A
#
# COMPACT_ATOMS: atom_id res chain seq x y z
N MET A 1 15.37 15.37 -22.29
CA MET A 1 15.69 14.30 -21.32
C MET A 1 14.56 14.22 -20.30
N PHE A 2 13.61 13.31 -20.48
CA PHE A 2 12.61 13.02 -19.45
C PHE A 2 13.24 12.06 -18.46
N HIS A 3 13.42 12.50 -17.23
CA HIS A 3 13.93 11.65 -16.16
C HIS A 3 12.71 10.91 -15.58
N GLN A 4 12.53 9.62 -15.92
CA GLN A 4 11.52 8.79 -15.23
C GLN A 4 11.96 8.67 -13.77
N LYS A 5 11.22 9.34 -12.87
CA LYS A 5 11.44 9.28 -11.43
C LYS A 5 10.49 8.26 -10.85
N PHE A 6 11.02 7.28 -10.13
CA PHE A 6 10.22 6.40 -9.29
C PHE A 6 10.18 6.98 -7.87
N MET A 7 8.97 7.28 -7.41
CA MET A 7 8.70 7.74 -6.05
C MET A 7 8.02 6.61 -5.30
N HIS A 8 8.54 6.25 -4.12
CA HIS A 8 7.90 5.21 -3.31
C HIS A 8 7.71 5.66 -1.87
N SER A 9 6.62 5.18 -1.27
CA SER A 9 6.36 5.31 0.16
C SER A 9 6.13 3.91 0.74
N SER A 10 6.87 3.58 1.78
CA SER A 10 6.75 2.29 2.44
C SER A 10 5.87 2.39 3.67
N TRP A 11 4.77 1.64 3.69
CA TRP A 11 3.91 1.46 4.85
C TRP A 11 4.09 0.07 5.48
N SER A 12 5.10 -0.70 5.08
CA SER A 12 5.28 -2.09 5.51
C SER A 12 5.37 -2.28 7.02
N ARG A 13 5.84 -1.27 7.75
CA ARG A 13 5.97 -1.26 9.22
C ARG A 13 4.82 -0.57 9.95
N THR A 14 3.76 -0.18 9.24
CA THR A 14 2.58 0.41 9.89
C THR A 14 1.75 -0.70 10.52
N SER A 15 1.26 -0.46 11.74
CA SER A 15 0.56 -1.47 12.55
C SER A 15 -0.93 -1.54 12.23
N CYS A 16 -1.33 -1.31 10.97
CA CYS A 16 -2.74 -1.27 10.58
C CYS A 16 -3.47 -2.59 10.91
N TYR A 17 -2.80 -3.72 10.83
CA TYR A 17 -3.36 -5.03 11.18
C TYR A 17 -3.49 -5.29 12.69
N ASP A 18 -2.93 -4.43 13.54
CA ASP A 18 -3.03 -4.56 15.00
C ASP A 18 -4.16 -3.74 15.62
N LEU A 19 -4.88 -2.96 14.82
CA LEU A 19 -5.95 -2.06 15.29
C LEU A 19 -7.32 -2.76 15.25
N ASP A 20 -7.78 -3.30 16.38
CA ASP A 20 -9.11 -3.93 16.50
C ASP A 20 -10.27 -2.94 16.75
N PHE A 21 -9.93 -1.71 17.15
CA PHE A 21 -10.87 -0.63 17.51
C PHE A 21 -11.99 -1.03 18.50
N ASN A 22 -11.84 -2.14 19.23
CA ASN A 22 -12.83 -2.71 20.15
C ASN A 22 -14.24 -2.88 19.57
N LEU A 23 -14.36 -3.18 18.27
CA LEU A 23 -15.66 -3.35 17.60
C LEU A 23 -16.28 -4.74 17.77
N GLY A 24 -15.60 -5.67 18.44
CA GLY A 24 -16.03 -7.07 18.56
C GLY A 24 -15.86 -7.90 17.27
N LEU A 25 -15.20 -7.34 16.26
CA LEU A 25 -14.98 -7.97 14.94
C LEU A 25 -13.61 -8.65 14.81
N GLY A 26 -12.72 -8.47 15.79
CA GLY A 26 -11.32 -8.91 15.71
C GLY A 26 -10.41 -7.91 14.99
N LYS A 27 -9.23 -8.39 14.56
CA LYS A 27 -8.27 -7.58 13.80
C LYS A 27 -8.68 -7.42 12.34
N PRO A 28 -8.22 -6.37 11.64
CA PRO A 28 -8.55 -6.18 10.23
C PRO A 28 -8.10 -7.36 9.37
N GLU A 29 -8.99 -7.85 8.50
CA GLU A 29 -8.65 -8.89 7.52
C GLU A 29 -7.74 -8.32 6.43
N VAL A 30 -7.98 -7.07 6.01
CA VAL A 30 -7.29 -6.41 4.90
C VAL A 30 -7.09 -4.93 5.19
N ALA A 31 -5.87 -4.43 5.04
CA ALA A 31 -5.54 -3.01 5.06
C ALA A 31 -5.05 -2.56 3.67
N ARG A 32 -5.86 -1.76 2.97
CA ARG A 32 -5.57 -1.26 1.62
C ARG A 32 -5.54 0.27 1.57
N ARG A 33 -4.69 0.80 0.70
CA ARG A 33 -4.74 2.20 0.30
C ARG A 33 -5.89 2.41 -0.68
N LEU A 34 -6.68 3.47 -0.45
CA LEU A 34 -7.75 3.85 -1.36
C LEU A 34 -7.22 4.34 -2.71
N TYR A 35 -8.07 4.23 -3.73
CA TYR A 35 -7.80 4.77 -5.06
C TYR A 35 -7.59 6.30 -5.01
N PHE A 36 -6.75 6.79 -5.91
CA PHE A 36 -6.42 8.20 -6.07
C PHE A 36 -6.13 8.46 -7.56
N THR A 37 -6.12 9.74 -7.97
CA THR A 37 -5.73 10.11 -9.34
C THR A 37 -4.37 9.51 -9.69
N PRO A 38 -4.26 8.71 -10.76
CA PRO A 38 -3.01 8.04 -11.12
C PRO A 38 -1.86 9.04 -11.26
N PHE A 39 -0.71 8.69 -10.67
CA PHE A 39 0.52 9.46 -10.80
C PHE A 39 1.64 8.51 -11.22
N GLU A 40 2.09 8.64 -12.46
CA GLU A 40 3.10 7.76 -13.04
C GLU A 40 4.38 7.72 -12.18
N GLY A 41 4.90 6.51 -11.97
CA GLY A 41 6.11 6.27 -11.20
C GLY A 41 5.88 6.30 -9.68
N LEU A 42 4.65 6.44 -9.19
CA LEU A 42 4.33 6.36 -7.77
C LEU A 42 4.05 4.93 -7.33
N GLY A 43 4.82 4.45 -6.35
CA GLY A 43 4.69 3.14 -5.73
C GLY A 43 4.39 3.21 -4.23
N TYR A 44 3.63 2.24 -3.72
CA TYR A 44 3.36 2.06 -2.30
C TYR A 44 3.56 0.62 -1.88
N LEU A 45 4.32 0.41 -0.81
CA LEU A 45 4.34 -0.87 -0.07
C LEU A 45 3.25 -0.79 0.99
N MET A 46 2.27 -1.69 0.93
CA MET A 46 1.17 -1.77 1.91
C MET A 46 1.66 -2.32 3.26
N PRO A 47 0.88 -2.15 4.35
CA PRO A 47 1.18 -2.79 5.62
C PRO A 47 1.36 -4.30 5.44
N GLN A 48 2.35 -4.87 6.13
CA GLN A 48 2.58 -6.31 6.08
C GLN A 48 1.53 -7.04 6.93
N SER A 49 0.90 -8.08 6.38
CA SER A 49 -0.03 -8.92 7.12
C SER A 49 0.69 -9.74 8.19
N ALA A 50 -0.05 -10.27 9.17
CA ALA A 50 0.50 -11.19 10.16
C ALA A 50 1.07 -12.49 9.55
N ALA A 51 0.62 -12.86 8.34
CA ALA A 51 1.14 -13.98 7.58
C ALA A 51 2.45 -13.64 6.83
N GLY A 52 2.93 -12.40 6.93
CA GLY A 52 4.14 -11.92 6.26
C GLY A 52 3.90 -11.43 4.83
N GLU A 53 2.66 -11.44 4.35
CA GLU A 53 2.32 -10.99 3.00
C GLU A 53 2.39 -9.47 2.90
N MET A 54 2.86 -8.96 1.77
CA MET A 54 2.96 -7.52 1.51
C MET A 54 2.46 -7.24 0.09
N LEU A 55 1.50 -6.32 -0.02
CA LEU A 55 1.00 -5.86 -1.31
C LEU A 55 1.78 -4.65 -1.80
N VAL A 56 1.95 -4.55 -3.11
CA VAL A 56 2.61 -3.41 -3.77
C VAL A 56 1.65 -2.82 -4.78
N GLY A 57 1.38 -1.52 -4.67
CA GLY A 57 0.62 -0.76 -5.66
C GLY A 57 1.56 0.15 -6.44
N ILE A 58 1.57 0.07 -7.76
CA ILE A 58 2.41 0.91 -8.63
C ILE A 58 1.52 1.54 -9.69
N CYS A 59 1.66 2.86 -9.88
CA CYS A 59 1.04 3.58 -10.98
C CYS A 59 2.03 3.69 -12.13
N LEU A 60 1.70 3.03 -13.24
CA LEU A 60 2.48 2.99 -14.47
C LEU A 60 1.66 3.54 -15.63
N ARG A 61 2.31 3.81 -16.77
CA ARG A 61 1.59 4.00 -18.03
C ARG A 61 1.11 2.64 -18.54
N ASP A 62 0.15 2.66 -19.44
CA ASP A 62 -0.35 1.43 -20.07
C ASP A 62 0.73 0.72 -20.92
N GLU A 63 1.77 1.44 -21.35
CA GLU A 63 2.87 0.94 -22.18
C GLU A 63 4.03 0.32 -21.36
N ASP A 64 4.06 0.55 -20.04
CA ASP A 64 5.08 0.01 -19.12
C ASP A 64 4.67 -1.38 -18.58
#